data_AF-A0A973G4B0-F1
#
_entry.id   AF-A0A973G4B0-F1
#
_cell.length_a   1.000
_cell.length_b   1.000
_cell.length_c   1.000
_cell.angle_alpha   90.00
_cell.angle_beta   90.00
_cell.angle_gamma   90.00
#
_symmetry.space_group_name_H-M   'P 1'
#
loop_
_entity.id
_entity.type
_entity.pdbx_description
1 polymer ?
#
loop_
_entity_poly.entity_id
_entity_poly.type
_entity_poly.pdbx_seq_one_letter_code
_entity_poly.pdbx_strand_id
1 'polypeptide(L)'
;GITAAATVQGERVQVLVIPEDSQDGARKAFDRYCAYLKAEGKDLRLTEKPDKKFVKAFDPLYGGVYVVQSDRYIIGAVRMKDPAAAEQLIEQLQERIAKEKGIF
;
A
#
# COMPACT_ATOMS: atom_id res chain seq x y z
N GLY A 1 -11.80 4.39 -4.72
CA GLY A 1 -10.86 3.28 -4.48
C GLY A 1 -11.52 1.96 -4.84
N ILE A 2 -10.74 1.00 -5.29
CA ILE A 2 -11.15 -0.39 -5.57
C ILE A 2 -10.65 -1.25 -4.41
N THR A 3 -11.46 -2.19 -3.93
CA THR A 3 -11.02 -3.17 -2.93
C THR A 3 -11.37 -4.58 -3.37
N ALA A 4 -10.51 -5.55 -3.03
CA ALA A 4 -10.70 -6.95 -3.35
C ALA A 4 -10.19 -7.83 -2.20
N ALA A 5 -10.81 -9.00 -2.03
CA ALA A 5 -10.27 -10.03 -1.14
C ALA A 5 -9.22 -10.86 -1.88
N ALA A 6 -8.13 -11.20 -1.21
CA ALA A 6 -7.11 -12.11 -1.72
C ALA A 6 -6.67 -13.10 -0.63
N THR A 7 -5.91 -14.11 -1.03
CA THR A 7 -5.26 -15.03 -0.10
C THR A 7 -3.75 -14.97 -0.30
N VAL A 8 -3.01 -14.68 0.76
CA VAL A 8 -1.54 -14.63 0.77
C VAL A 8 -1.06 -15.60 1.83
N GLN A 9 -0.26 -16.59 1.44
CA GLN A 9 0.27 -17.63 2.36
C GLN A 9 -0.82 -18.30 3.23
N GLY A 10 -2.03 -18.51 2.69
CA GLY A 10 -3.16 -19.09 3.41
C GLY A 10 -3.92 -18.11 4.32
N GLU A 11 -3.47 -16.87 4.45
CA GLU A 11 -4.18 -15.80 5.14
C GLU A 11 -5.09 -15.03 4.19
N ARG A 12 -6.32 -14.73 4.64
CA ARG A 12 -7.24 -13.86 3.90
C ARG A 12 -6.86 -12.41 4.14
N VAL A 13 -6.51 -11.71 3.08
CA VAL A 13 -6.11 -10.30 3.10
C VAL A 13 -7.09 -9.46 2.28
N GLN A 14 -7.13 -8.16 2.55
CA GLN A 14 -7.88 -7.22 1.72
C GLN A 14 -6.90 -6.31 0.99
N VAL A 15 -6.98 -6.32 -0.33
CA VAL A 15 -6.20 -5.45 -1.21
C VAL A 15 -7.01 -4.21 -1.52
N LEU A 16 -6.35 -3.06 -1.59
CA LEU A 16 -6.91 -1.80 -2.04
C LEU A 16 -6.05 -1.17 -3.14
N VAL A 17 -6.70 -0.52 -4.09
CA VAL A 17 -6.08 0.35 -5.09
C VAL A 17 -6.85 1.67 -5.10
N ILE A 18 -6.15 2.75 -4.80
CA ILE A 18 -6.71 4.11 -4.78
C ILE A 18 -6.04 4.88 -5.92
N PRO A 19 -6.73 5.08 -7.04
CA PRO A 19 -6.27 5.99 -8.08
C PRO A 19 -6.47 7.43 -7.62
N GLU A 20 -5.48 8.26 -7.90
CA GLU A 20 -5.55 9.71 -7.82
C GLU A 20 -5.43 10.31 -9.22
N ASP A 21 -5.76 11.60 -9.33
CA ASP A 21 -5.71 12.33 -10.59
C ASP A 21 -4.26 12.62 -11.04
N SER A 22 -3.32 12.67 -10.09
CA SER A 22 -1.91 12.94 -10.35
C SER A 22 -0.98 12.21 -9.37
N GLN A 23 0.29 12.08 -9.75
CA GLN A 23 1.35 11.56 -8.87
C GLN A 23 1.49 12.39 -7.59
N ASP A 24 1.39 13.72 -7.70
CA ASP A 24 1.44 14.63 -6.54
C ASP A 24 0.24 14.43 -5.61
N GLY A 25 -0.94 14.16 -6.17
CA GLY A 25 -2.14 13.78 -5.40
C GLY A 25 -1.92 12.49 -4.61
N ALA A 26 -1.42 11.44 -5.26
CA ALA A 26 -1.09 10.17 -4.60
C ALA A 26 -0.03 10.33 -3.51
N ARG A 27 1.01 11.14 -3.76
CA ARG A 27 2.02 11.44 -2.76
C ARG A 27 1.42 12.13 -1.54
N LYS A 28 0.60 13.18 -1.74
CA LYS A 28 -0.05 13.91 -0.64
C LYS A 28 -0.99 13.02 0.17
N ALA A 29 -1.78 12.18 -0.50
CA ALA A 29 -2.67 11.24 0.18
C ALA A 29 -1.89 10.18 0.98
N PHE A 30 -0.81 9.64 0.42
CA PHE A 30 0.09 8.72 1.13
C PHE A 30 0.73 9.39 2.36
N ASP A 31 1.24 10.61 2.20
CA ASP A 31 1.87 11.36 3.29
C ASP A 31 0.88 11.66 4.43
N ARG A 32 -0.39 11.98 4.12
CA ARG A 32 -1.46 12.12 5.11
C ARG A 32 -1.72 10.81 5.87
N TYR A 33 -1.74 9.68 5.17
CA TYR A 33 -1.91 8.38 5.81
C TYR A 33 -0.74 8.04 6.74
N CYS A 34 0.50 8.30 6.33
CA CYS A 34 1.65 8.14 7.20
C CYS A 34 1.61 9.07 8.42
N ALA A 35 1.15 10.32 8.26
CA ALA A 35 1.00 11.25 9.37
C ALA A 35 -0.06 10.78 10.38
N TYR A 36 -1.18 10.24 9.89
CA TYR A 36 -2.19 9.57 10.72
C TYR A 36 -1.59 8.42 11.54
N LEU A 37 -0.90 7.48 10.88
CA LEU A 37 -0.28 6.33 11.56
C LEU A 37 0.76 6.74 12.60
N LYS A 38 1.51 7.83 12.35
CA LYS A 38 2.45 8.40 13.33
C LYS A 38 1.74 9.00 14.54
N ALA A 39 0.64 9.73 14.32
CA ALA A 39 -0.13 10.35 15.40
C ALA A 39 -0.79 9.31 16.32
N GLU A 40 -1.19 8.16 15.76
CA GLU A 40 -1.74 7.02 16.51
C GLU A 40 -0.68 6.25 17.33
N GLY A 41 0.59 6.67 17.30
CA GLY A 41 1.65 6.14 18.18
C GLY A 41 2.07 4.70 17.89
N LYS A 42 1.83 4.19 16.68
CA LYS A 42 2.11 2.79 16.32
C LYS A 42 3.48 2.61 15.71
N ASP A 43 4.03 1.39 15.84
CA ASP A 43 5.26 0.92 15.21
C ASP A 43 5.21 1.09 13.68
N LEU A 44 5.46 2.31 13.23
CA LEU A 44 5.49 2.70 11.83
C LEU A 44 6.89 2.48 11.30
N ARG A 45 7.05 1.46 10.47
CA ARG A 45 8.25 1.28 9.66
C ARG A 45 8.00 1.90 8.29
N LEU A 46 8.28 3.19 8.19
CA LEU A 46 8.33 3.88 6.91
C LEU A 46 9.66 3.56 6.22
N THR A 47 9.61 3.17 4.96
CA THR A 47 10.79 3.01 4.12
C THR A 47 10.61 3.81 2.86
N GLU A 48 11.52 4.77 2.65
CA GLU A 48 11.58 5.56 1.44
C GLU A 48 12.79 5.10 0.61
N LYS A 49 12.54 4.56 -0.58
CA LYS A 49 13.55 4.32 -1.61
C LYS A 49 13.40 5.39 -2.70
N PRO A 50 14.45 5.69 -3.50
CA PRO A 50 14.41 6.72 -4.56
C PRO A 50 13.27 6.53 -5.56
N ASP A 51 12.84 5.29 -5.77
CA ASP A 51 11.86 4.83 -6.75
C ASP A 51 10.55 4.30 -6.12
N LYS A 52 10.53 4.07 -4.80
CA LYS A 52 9.41 3.40 -4.12
C LYS A 52 9.26 3.91 -2.68
N LYS A 53 8.10 4.49 -2.37
CA LYS A 53 7.74 4.87 -1.00
C LYS A 53 6.70 3.88 -0.46
N PHE A 54 7.02 3.21 0.64
CA PHE A 54 6.10 2.26 1.28
C PHE A 54 6.11 2.36 2.79
N VAL A 55 5.01 1.94 3.40
CA VAL A 55 4.84 1.85 4.85
C VAL A 55 4.42 0.45 5.24
N LYS A 56 5.08 -0.09 6.26
CA LYS A 56 4.69 -1.29 7.00
C LYS A 56 4.33 -0.87 8.41
N ALA A 57 3.09 -1.14 8.83
CA ALA A 57 2.61 -0.75 10.16
C ALA A 57 1.49 -1.67 10.63
N PHE A 58 1.07 -1.49 11.88
CA PHE A 58 -0.20 -1.99 12.37
C PHE A 58 -1.15 -0.80 12.52
N ASP A 59 -2.31 -0.84 11.89
CA ASP A 59 -3.34 0.19 11.91
C ASP A 59 -4.46 -0.24 12.89
N PRO A 60 -4.98 0.63 13.78
CA PRO A 60 -6.03 0.23 14.73
C PRO A 60 -7.33 -0.24 14.08
N LEU A 61 -7.67 0.33 12.92
CA LEU A 61 -8.91 0.03 12.21
C LEU A 61 -8.74 -1.16 11.27
N TYR A 62 -7.52 -1.37 10.77
CA TYR A 62 -7.28 -2.29 9.67
C TYR A 62 -6.31 -3.44 10.00
N GLY A 63 -5.71 -3.49 11.19
CA GLY A 63 -4.72 -4.51 11.54
C GLY A 63 -3.39 -4.29 10.83
N GLY A 64 -2.64 -5.34 10.51
CA GLY A 64 -1.38 -5.20 9.76
C GLY A 64 -1.61 -4.65 8.35
N VAL A 65 -0.82 -3.63 7.99
CA VAL A 65 -0.91 -2.92 6.72
C VAL A 65 0.44 -2.83 6.00
N TYR A 66 0.40 -3.01 4.68
CA TYR A 66 1.48 -2.70 3.75
C TYR A 66 0.89 -1.78 2.69
N VAL A 67 1.39 -0.57 2.55
CA VAL A 67 0.89 0.39 1.56
C VAL A 67 2.07 0.98 0.79
N VAL A 68 1.95 1.08 -0.52
CA VAL A 68 2.92 1.68 -1.44
C VAL A 68 2.28 2.78 -2.26
N GLN A 69 3.01 3.86 -2.49
CA GLN A 69 2.69 4.82 -3.53
C GLN A 69 3.48 4.51 -4.80
N SER A 70 2.79 4.47 -5.94
CA SER A 70 3.34 4.14 -7.25
C SER A 70 2.64 4.97 -8.32
N ASP A 71 3.36 5.90 -8.95
CA ASP A 71 2.78 6.89 -9.88
C ASP A 71 1.56 7.60 -9.23
N ARG A 72 0.40 7.66 -9.90
CA ARG A 72 -0.85 8.22 -9.37
C ARG A 72 -1.67 7.23 -8.53
N TYR A 73 -1.09 6.12 -8.10
CA TYR A 73 -1.80 5.09 -7.35
C TYR A 73 -1.22 4.92 -5.95
N ILE A 74 -2.13 4.63 -5.02
CA ILE A 74 -1.79 4.03 -3.73
C ILE A 74 -2.33 2.61 -3.76
N ILE A 75 -1.44 1.64 -3.55
CA ILE A 75 -1.77 0.22 -3.57
C ILE A 75 -1.44 -0.32 -2.18
N GLY A 76 -2.33 -1.10 -1.60
CA GLY A 76 -2.11 -1.62 -0.26
C GLY A 76 -2.78 -2.95 0.01
N ALA A 77 -2.28 -3.62 1.03
CA ALA A 77 -2.89 -4.76 1.66
C ALA A 77 -3.13 -4.44 3.13
N VAL A 78 -4.27 -4.87 3.65
CA VAL A 78 -4.69 -4.67 5.04
C VAL A 78 -5.25 -5.95 5.63
N ARG A 79 -5.47 -5.95 6.95
CA ARG A 79 -5.96 -7.07 7.76
C ARG A 79 -5.02 -8.27 7.75
N MET A 80 -3.72 -8.00 7.82
CA MET A 80 -2.68 -9.02 7.81
C MET A 80 -2.14 -9.27 9.21
N LYS A 81 -1.74 -10.50 9.48
CA LYS A 81 -0.92 -10.86 10.65
C LYS A 81 0.53 -10.48 10.44
N ASP A 82 1.06 -10.72 9.24
CA ASP A 82 2.41 -10.32 8.85
C ASP A 82 2.39 -9.39 7.62
N PRO A 83 2.58 -8.07 7.81
CA PRO A 83 2.65 -7.14 6.70
C PRO A 83 3.77 -7.38 5.70
N ALA A 84 4.84 -8.10 6.08
CA ALA A 84 5.92 -8.42 5.14
C ALA A 84 5.47 -9.42 4.07
N ALA A 85 4.51 -10.30 4.38
CA ALA A 85 4.02 -11.30 3.43
C ALA A 85 3.31 -10.71 2.20
N ALA A 86 2.79 -9.48 2.29
CA ALA A 86 2.10 -8.84 1.17
C ALA A 86 3.02 -8.14 0.16
N GLU A 87 4.32 -8.01 0.44
CA GLU A 87 5.24 -7.29 -0.44
C GLU A 87 5.23 -7.84 -1.87
N GLN A 88 5.34 -9.17 -2.02
CA GLN A 88 5.32 -9.83 -3.32
C GLN A 88 3.99 -9.66 -4.07
N LEU A 89 2.86 -9.72 -3.36
CA LEU A 89 1.53 -9.50 -3.96
C LEU A 89 1.40 -8.06 -4.49
N ILE A 90 1.85 -7.10 -3.69
CA ILE A 90 1.77 -5.68 -4.03
C ILE A 90 2.68 -5.36 -5.22
N GLU A 91 3.88 -5.95 -5.28
CA GLU A 91 4.77 -5.82 -6.44
C GLU A 91 4.14 -6.36 -7.72
N GLN A 92 3.52 -7.54 -7.68
CA GLN A 92 2.81 -8.08 -8.85
C GLN A 92 1.65 -7.19 -9.30
N LEU A 93 0.96 -6.52 -8.36
CA LEU A 93 -0.10 -5.56 -8.70
C LEU A 93 0.47 -4.29 -9.34
N GLN A 94 1.59 -3.78 -8.83
CA GLN A 94 2.29 -2.64 -9.43
C GLN A 94 2.69 -2.94 -10.88
N GLU A 95 3.28 -4.11 -11.14
CA GLU A 95 3.68 -4.54 -12.48
C GLU A 95 2.50 -4.65 -13.43
N ARG A 96 1.38 -5.24 -12.99
CA ARG A 96 0.16 -5.34 -13.80
C ARG A 96 -0.41 -3.97 -14.16
N ILE A 97 -0.49 -3.06 -13.18
CA ILE A 97 -0.99 -1.70 -13.40
C ILE A 97 -0.07 -0.94 -14.38
N ALA A 98 1.24 -1.09 -14.25
CA ALA A 98 2.20 -0.47 -15.18
C ALA A 98 2.08 -1.06 -16.60
N LYS A 99 1.86 -2.38 -16.72
CA LYS A 99 1.67 -3.05 -18.01
C LYS A 99 0.38 -2.63 -18.71
N GLU A 100 -0.72 -2.49 -17.98
CA GLU A 100 -1.99 -1.99 -18.55
C GLU A 100 -1.90 -0.54 -19.05
N LYS A 101 -0.96 0.25 -18.52
CA LYS A 101 -0.68 1.61 -18.99
C LYS A 101 0.33 1.71 -20.14
N GLY A 102 0.95 0.60 -20.56
CA GLY A 102 2.00 0.62 -21.59
C GLY A 102 3.29 1.32 -21.14
N ILE A 103 3.66 1.22 -19.86
CA ILE A 103 4.88 1.85 -19.28
C ILE A 103 6.12 0.92 -19.40
N PHE A 104 6.04 -0.18 -20.16
CA PHE A 104 7.17 -1.05 -20.48
C PHE A 104 7.25 -1.32 -21.98
#